data_AF-A0A5D3CF71-F1
#
_entry.id   AF-A0A5D3CF71-F1
#
_cell.length_a   1.000
_cell.length_b   1.000
_cell.length_c   1.000
_cell.angle_alpha   90.00
_cell.angle_beta   90.00
_cell.angle_gamma   90.00
#
_symmetry.space_group_name_H-M   'P 1'
#
loop_
_entity.id
_entity.type
_entity.pdbx_description
1 polymer ?
#
loop_
_entity_poly.entity_id
_entity_poly.type
_entity_poly.pdbx_seq_one_letter_code
_entity_poly.pdbx_strand_id
1 'polypeptide(L)'
;MRKKEPYNETSYNEWVETGLAPALPATLSVYKWVKKLGFKIFILTGRPTSQAAITQQNLIDAGYSGWEKLILRGPEDEGKKATVYKSEKRAEIVKQGYTIQGNTGDQWSDLIGYAVSKRSFKLPNPMYYVP
;
A
#
# COMPACT_ATOMS: atom_id res chain seq x y z
N MET A 1 2.00 25.05 18.95
CA MET A 1 1.70 23.63 18.67
C MET A 1 0.52 23.58 17.70
N ARG A 2 0.62 22.88 16.56
CA ARG A 2 -0.56 22.69 15.68
C ARG A 2 -1.58 21.82 16.43
N LYS A 3 -2.84 22.22 16.45
CA LYS A 3 -3.93 21.40 17.00
C LYS A 3 -4.11 20.18 16.11
N LYS A 4 -4.39 19.02 16.71
CA LYS A 4 -4.75 17.80 15.98
C LYS A 4 -6.17 17.96 15.44
N GLU A 5 -6.32 17.87 14.13
CA GLU A 5 -7.63 17.87 13.46
C GLU A 5 -8.16 16.42 13.36
N PRO A 6 -9.48 16.21 13.47
CA PRO A 6 -10.07 14.89 13.23
C PRO A 6 -9.92 14.50 11.76
N TYR A 7 -9.86 13.19 11.50
CA TYR A 7 -9.83 12.68 10.13
C TYR A 7 -11.14 13.04 9.41
N ASN A 8 -11.02 13.62 8.21
CA ASN A 8 -12.12 13.87 7.30
C ASN A 8 -11.87 13.10 6.00
N GLU A 9 -12.73 12.12 5.73
CA GLU A 9 -12.60 11.24 4.57
C GLU A 9 -12.79 11.99 3.25
N THR A 10 -13.76 12.91 3.17
CA THR A 10 -14.02 13.71 1.97
C THR A 10 -12.79 14.54 1.60
N SER A 11 -12.24 15.30 2.54
CA SER A 11 -11.06 16.15 2.30
C SER A 11 -9.82 15.32 1.95
N TYR A 12 -9.66 14.14 2.57
CA TYR A 12 -8.57 13.23 2.23
C TYR A 12 -8.73 12.69 0.79
N ASN A 13 -9.93 12.30 0.40
CA ASN A 13 -10.20 11.80 -0.95
C ASN A 13 -9.99 12.90 -2.01
N GLU A 14 -10.46 14.11 -1.76
CA GLU A 14 -10.19 15.28 -2.62
C GLU A 14 -8.68 15.53 -2.79
N TRP A 15 -7.91 15.41 -1.71
CA TRP A 15 -6.45 15.50 -1.79
C TRP A 15 -5.83 14.36 -2.61
N VAL A 16 -6.32 13.12 -2.47
CA VAL A 16 -5.86 11.99 -3.29
C VAL A 16 -6.10 12.23 -4.78
N GLU A 17 -7.25 12.80 -5.15
CA GLU A 17 -7.59 13.11 -6.55
C GLU A 17 -6.64 14.14 -7.19
N THR A 18 -5.90 14.92 -6.40
CA THR A 18 -4.88 15.82 -6.96
C THR A 18 -3.70 15.06 -7.57
N GLY A 19 -3.44 13.82 -7.15
CA GLY A 19 -2.30 13.03 -7.62
C GLY A 19 -0.93 13.61 -7.21
N LEU A 20 -0.87 14.47 -6.19
CA LEU A 20 0.35 15.17 -5.79
C LEU A 20 1.07 14.54 -4.58
N ALA A 21 0.79 13.29 -4.22
CA ALA A 21 1.45 12.67 -3.08
C ALA A 21 2.94 12.44 -3.38
N PRO A 22 3.87 12.95 -2.56
CA PRO A 22 5.30 12.77 -2.80
C PRO A 22 5.74 11.36 -2.44
N ALA A 23 6.80 10.87 -3.10
CA ALA A 23 7.48 9.66 -2.66
C ALA A 23 8.16 9.86 -1.30
N LEU A 24 8.15 8.81 -0.47
CA LEU A 24 9.13 8.68 0.62
C LEU A 24 10.49 8.29 0.01
N PRO A 25 11.55 9.12 0.13
CA PRO A 25 12.80 8.88 -0.60
C PRO A 25 13.48 7.54 -0.26
N ALA A 26 13.44 7.12 1.01
CA ALA A 26 13.99 5.85 1.45
C ALA A 26 13.23 4.66 0.85
N THR A 27 11.90 4.71 0.85
CA THR A 27 11.05 3.66 0.26
C THR A 27 11.26 3.55 -1.25
N LEU A 28 11.35 4.67 -1.96
CA LEU A 28 11.64 4.69 -3.39
C LEU A 28 13.02 4.08 -3.71
N SER A 29 14.02 4.37 -2.88
CA SER A 29 15.37 3.81 -3.02
C SER A 29 15.37 2.29 -2.84
N VAL A 30 14.69 1.79 -1.80
CA VAL A 30 14.52 0.35 -1.56
C VAL A 30 13.75 -0.31 -2.71
N TYR A 31 12.65 0.29 -3.17
CA TYR A 31 11.86 -0.21 -4.30
C TYR A 31 12.73 -0.40 -5.55
N LYS A 32 13.50 0.63 -5.92
CA LYS A 32 14.41 0.58 -7.07
C LYS A 32 15.50 -0.49 -6.88
N TRP A 33 16.03 -0.63 -5.67
CA TRP A 33 17.06 -1.62 -5.36
C TRP A 33 16.54 -3.05 -5.45
N VAL A 34 15.41 -3.38 -4.81
CA VAL A 34 14.85 -4.74 -4.88
C VAL A 34 14.37 -5.10 -6.28
N LYS A 35 13.87 -4.12 -7.05
CA LYS A 35 13.56 -4.31 -8.48
C LYS A 35 14.80 -4.69 -9.28
N LYS A 36 15.94 -4.02 -9.07
CA LYS A 36 17.22 -4.36 -9.72
C LYS A 36 17.73 -5.75 -9.37
N LEU A 37 17.38 -6.28 -8.19
CA LEU A 37 17.67 -7.65 -7.78
C LEU A 37 16.75 -8.70 -8.42
N GLY A 38 15.79 -8.29 -9.25
CA GLY A 38 14.87 -9.18 -9.95
C GLY A 38 13.61 -9.56 -9.17
N PHE A 39 13.34 -8.93 -8.01
CA PHE A 39 12.10 -9.17 -7.29
C PHE A 39 10.88 -8.63 -8.06
N LYS A 40 9.83 -9.44 -8.11
CA LYS A 40 8.49 -8.98 -8.51
C LYS A 40 7.87 -8.18 -7.38
N ILE A 41 7.37 -6.98 -7.70
CA ILE A 41 6.83 -6.05 -6.70
C ILE A 41 5.32 -5.97 -6.85
N PHE A 42 4.61 -6.25 -5.76
CA PHE A 42 3.17 -6.04 -5.65
C PHE A 42 2.92 -4.81 -4.79
N ILE A 43 2.04 -3.91 -5.23
CA ILE A 43 1.58 -2.77 -4.45
C ILE A 43 0.16 -3.08 -3.97
N LEU A 44 0.00 -3.27 -2.66
CA LEU A 44 -1.29 -3.59 -2.04
C LEU A 44 -1.75 -2.42 -1.16
N THR A 45 -2.79 -1.71 -1.60
CA THR A 45 -3.25 -0.47 -0.98
C THR A 45 -4.69 -0.57 -0.47
N GLY A 46 -5.02 0.25 0.53
CA GLY A 46 -6.39 0.42 1.01
C GLY A 46 -7.24 1.36 0.15
N ARG A 47 -6.67 2.01 -0.87
CA ARG A 47 -7.43 2.89 -1.78
C ARG A 47 -8.47 2.10 -2.57
N PRO A 48 -9.66 2.67 -2.84
CA PRO A 48 -10.68 2.02 -3.65
C PRO A 48 -10.30 2.01 -5.12
N THR A 49 -10.89 1.08 -5.89
CA THR A 49 -10.70 0.97 -7.35
C THR A 49 -11.14 2.21 -8.11
N SER A 50 -12.06 3.02 -7.57
CA SER A 50 -12.42 4.34 -8.15
C SER A 50 -11.21 5.28 -8.26
N GLN A 51 -10.18 5.11 -7.42
CA GLN A 51 -8.94 5.89 -7.42
C GLN A 51 -7.78 5.20 -8.15
N ALA A 52 -8.05 4.16 -8.94
CA ALA A 52 -6.99 3.38 -9.59
C ALA A 52 -6.15 4.24 -10.55
N ALA A 53 -6.81 5.02 -11.42
CA ALA A 53 -6.13 5.84 -12.42
C ALA A 53 -5.21 6.88 -11.78
N ILE A 54 -5.73 7.65 -10.81
CA ILE A 54 -4.94 8.70 -10.15
C ILE A 54 -3.82 8.12 -9.29
N THR A 55 -4.05 6.97 -8.64
CA THR A 55 -3.02 6.27 -7.86
C THR A 55 -1.88 5.78 -8.76
N GLN A 56 -2.21 5.19 -9.90
CA GLN A 56 -1.21 4.74 -10.86
C GLN A 56 -0.40 5.90 -11.45
N GLN A 57 -1.07 6.99 -11.82
CA GLN A 57 -0.40 8.17 -12.36
C GLN A 57 0.55 8.78 -11.34
N ASN A 58 0.08 9.00 -10.11
CA ASN A 58 0.92 9.55 -9.05
C ASN A 58 2.11 8.65 -8.71
N LEU A 59 1.95 7.32 -8.72
CA LEU A 59 3.09 6.39 -8.57
C LEU A 59 4.16 6.60 -9.66
N ILE A 60 3.73 6.75 -10.93
CA ILE A 60 4.64 7.00 -12.06
C ILE A 60 5.37 8.34 -11.87
N ASP A 61 4.63 9.40 -11.57
CA ASP A 61 5.18 10.75 -11.38
C ASP A 61 6.14 10.81 -10.18
N ALA A 62 5.86 10.04 -9.13
CA ALA A 62 6.72 9.88 -7.96
C ALA A 62 7.95 8.96 -8.22
N GLY A 63 8.08 8.40 -9.43
CA GLY A 63 9.24 7.62 -9.87
C GLY A 63 9.17 6.11 -9.62
N TYR A 64 7.99 5.58 -9.28
CA TYR A 64 7.71 4.15 -9.21
C TYR A 64 7.25 3.63 -10.57
N SER A 65 7.72 2.46 -10.99
CA SER A 65 7.29 1.84 -12.24
C SER A 65 7.62 0.35 -12.27
N GLY A 66 6.93 -0.40 -13.13
CA GLY A 66 7.19 -1.83 -13.37
C GLY A 66 6.95 -2.72 -12.15
N TRP A 67 5.91 -2.40 -11.38
CA TRP A 67 5.30 -3.36 -10.45
C TRP A 67 4.60 -4.46 -11.25
N GLU A 68 4.50 -5.65 -10.64
CA GLU A 68 3.78 -6.80 -11.19
C GLU A 68 2.26 -6.57 -11.13
N LYS A 69 1.76 -6.06 -10.00
CA LYS A 69 0.34 -5.73 -9.84
C LYS A 69 0.14 -4.58 -8.84
N LEU A 70 -0.79 -3.68 -9.17
CA LEU A 70 -1.37 -2.72 -8.25
C LEU A 70 -2.73 -3.28 -7.80
N ILE A 71 -2.88 -3.55 -6.51
CA ILE A 71 -4.06 -4.18 -5.90
C ILE A 71 -4.75 -3.11 -5.03
N LEU A 72 -5.96 -2.74 -5.45
CA LEU A 72 -6.83 -1.78 -4.77
C LEU A 72 -8.03 -2.51 -4.15
N ARG A 73 -8.79 -1.82 -3.29
CA ARG A 73 -10.05 -2.34 -2.73
C ARG A 73 -11.17 -2.27 -3.75
N GLY A 74 -11.78 -3.40 -4.06
CA GLY A 74 -12.99 -3.45 -4.87
C GLY A 74 -14.26 -3.24 -4.05
N PRO A 75 -15.44 -3.13 -4.70
CA PRO A 75 -16.73 -3.09 -4.02
C PRO A 75 -16.97 -4.29 -3.09
N GLU A 76 -16.42 -5.47 -3.42
CA GLU A 76 -16.51 -6.68 -2.60
C GLU A 76 -15.72 -6.60 -1.28
N ASP A 77 -14.86 -5.58 -1.13
CA ASP A 77 -14.04 -5.35 0.05
C ASP A 77 -14.58 -4.25 0.96
N GLU A 78 -15.77 -3.71 0.64
CA GLU A 78 -16.45 -2.70 1.44
C GLU A 78 -16.71 -3.22 2.87
N GLY A 79 -16.43 -2.37 3.88
CA GLY A 79 -16.56 -2.74 5.29
C GLY A 79 -15.53 -3.75 5.83
N LYS A 80 -14.72 -4.40 4.98
CA LYS A 80 -13.70 -5.35 5.45
C LYS A 80 -12.57 -4.64 6.20
N LYS A 81 -12.24 -5.15 7.39
CA LYS A 81 -11.04 -4.75 8.14
C LYS A 81 -9.78 -4.83 7.27
N ALA A 82 -8.87 -3.87 7.43
CA ALA A 82 -7.64 -3.81 6.64
C ALA A 82 -6.77 -5.07 6.76
N THR A 83 -6.66 -5.61 7.98
CA THR A 83 -5.98 -6.88 8.26
C THR A 83 -6.55 -8.05 7.43
N VAL A 84 -7.88 -8.17 7.37
CA VAL A 84 -8.57 -9.25 6.65
C VAL A 84 -8.37 -9.09 5.14
N TYR A 85 -8.72 -7.92 4.60
CA TYR A 85 -8.53 -7.61 3.17
C TYR A 85 -7.09 -7.86 2.72
N LYS A 86 -6.10 -7.33 3.45
CA LYS A 86 -4.69 -7.49 3.05
C LYS A 86 -4.21 -8.93 3.19
N SER A 87 -4.72 -9.69 4.15
CA SER A 87 -4.41 -11.11 4.26
C SER A 87 -4.97 -11.91 3.08
N GLU A 88 -6.21 -11.64 2.67
CA GLU A 88 -6.85 -12.26 1.50
C GLU A 88 -6.02 -12.00 0.24
N LYS A 89 -5.67 -10.73 -0.02
CA LYS A 89 -4.89 -10.36 -1.21
C LYS A 89 -3.46 -10.94 -1.19
N ARG A 90 -2.83 -11.09 -0.01
CA ARG A 90 -1.55 -11.81 0.09
C ARG A 90 -1.72 -13.31 -0.17
N ALA A 91 -2.80 -13.93 0.29
CA ALA A 91 -3.08 -15.34 0.02
C ALA A 91 -3.36 -15.57 -1.48
N GLU A 92 -4.03 -14.64 -2.17
CA GLU A 92 -4.18 -14.67 -3.63
C GLU A 92 -2.82 -14.62 -4.35
N ILE A 93 -1.87 -13.82 -3.87
CA ILE A 93 -0.49 -13.78 -4.40
C ILE A 93 0.21 -15.12 -4.18
N VAL A 94 0.13 -15.69 -2.97
CA VAL A 94 0.74 -17.01 -2.67
C VAL A 94 0.12 -18.12 -3.52
N LYS A 95 -1.20 -18.09 -3.74
CA LYS A 95 -1.92 -19.05 -4.58
C LYS A 95 -1.48 -19.01 -6.06
N GLN A 96 -0.97 -17.87 -6.52
CA GLN A 96 -0.36 -17.74 -7.85
C GLN A 96 1.06 -18.35 -7.93
N GLY A 97 1.56 -18.96 -6.85
CA GLY A 97 2.87 -19.61 -6.80
C GLY A 97 4.01 -18.71 -6.31
N TYR A 98 3.72 -17.46 -5.92
CA TYR A 98 4.73 -16.56 -5.38
C TYR A 98 5.07 -16.87 -3.92
N THR A 99 6.34 -16.73 -3.56
CA THR A 99 6.77 -16.63 -2.17
C THR A 99 7.00 -15.16 -1.82
N ILE A 100 6.26 -14.64 -0.84
CA ILE A 100 6.42 -13.24 -0.39
C ILE A 100 7.66 -13.17 0.53
N GLN A 101 8.78 -12.71 0.00
CA GLN A 101 10.05 -12.65 0.74
C GLN A 101 10.09 -11.46 1.73
N GLY A 102 9.53 -10.32 1.34
CA GLY A 102 9.49 -9.11 2.15
C GLY A 102 8.15 -8.37 2.04
N ASN A 103 7.71 -7.74 3.12
CA ASN A 103 6.54 -6.86 3.14
C ASN A 103 6.87 -5.59 3.92
N THR A 104 6.53 -4.43 3.37
CA THR A 104 6.72 -3.14 4.04
C THR A 104 5.40 -2.37 4.09
N GLY A 105 5.14 -1.75 5.23
CA GLY A 105 3.91 -1.03 5.50
C GLY A 105 4.05 -0.15 6.72
N ASP A 106 3.27 0.92 6.78
CA ASP A 106 3.28 1.87 7.89
C ASP A 106 2.26 1.54 8.97
N GLN A 107 1.38 0.55 8.75
CA GLN A 107 0.41 0.07 9.73
C GLN A 107 0.68 -1.38 10.10
N TRP A 108 0.37 -1.77 11.34
CA TRP A 108 0.44 -3.19 11.72
C TRP A 108 -0.53 -4.04 10.89
N SER A 109 -1.68 -3.45 10.49
CA SER A 109 -2.65 -4.09 9.60
C SER A 109 -2.07 -4.55 8.26
N ASP A 110 -0.94 -3.98 7.83
CA ASP A 110 -0.28 -4.33 6.59
C ASP A 110 0.57 -5.60 6.72
N LEU A 111 1.02 -5.89 7.93
CA LEU A 111 2.12 -6.82 8.22
C LEU A 111 1.67 -8.07 8.98
N ILE A 112 0.50 -8.02 9.62
CA ILE A 112 -0.07 -9.12 10.42
C ILE A 112 -1.23 -9.82 9.71
N GLY A 113 -1.75 -10.87 10.33
CA GLY A 113 -2.80 -11.73 9.79
C GLY A 113 -2.22 -13.02 9.24
N TYR A 114 -2.71 -13.48 8.08
CA TYR A 114 -2.21 -14.69 7.41
C TYR A 114 -1.55 -14.37 6.07
N ALA A 115 -0.95 -15.39 5.44
CA ALA A 115 -0.14 -15.23 4.23
C ALA A 115 0.93 -14.13 4.38
N VAL A 116 1.56 -14.07 5.55
CA VAL A 116 2.59 -13.07 5.86
C VAL A 116 3.87 -13.36 5.08
N SER A 117 4.64 -12.32 4.80
CA SER A 117 5.96 -12.45 4.19
C SER A 117 6.96 -13.12 5.14
N LYS A 118 8.06 -13.66 4.59
CA LYS A 118 9.17 -14.16 5.41
C LYS A 118 9.77 -13.09 6.33
N ARG A 119 9.78 -11.82 5.91
CA ARG A 119 10.20 -10.69 6.74
C ARG A 119 9.35 -9.44 6.52
N SER A 120 8.84 -8.90 7.62
CA SER A 120 8.04 -7.67 7.62
C SER A 120 8.85 -6.47 8.12
N PHE A 121 8.63 -5.30 7.52
CA PHE A 121 9.34 -4.06 7.84
C PHE A 121 8.33 -2.94 8.11
N LYS A 122 8.19 -2.55 9.38
CA LYS A 122 7.28 -1.49 9.82
C LYS A 122 7.89 -0.11 9.62
N LEU A 123 7.22 0.73 8.85
CA LEU A 123 7.56 2.14 8.70
C LEU A 123 6.92 2.96 9.84
N PRO A 124 7.56 4.06 10.30
CA PRO A 124 6.95 4.96 11.26
C PRO A 124 5.83 5.78 10.61
N ASN A 125 4.68 5.87 11.27
CA ASN A 125 3.63 6.80 10.91
C ASN A 125 2.95 7.31 12.19
N PRO A 126 3.28 8.53 12.65
CA PRO A 126 2.69 9.12 13.85
C PRO A 126 1.34 9.81 13.59
N MET A 127 0.88 9.89 12.33
CA MET A 127 -0.27 10.70 11.94
C MET A 127 -1.62 10.02 12.21
N TYR A 128 -1.71 8.71 11.93
CA TYR A 128 -2.97 7.96 12.08
C TYR A 128 -2.72 6.46 12.35
N TYR A 129 -3.78 5.78 12.78
CA TYR A 129 -3.78 4.35 13.06
C TYR A 129 -4.94 3.67 12.32
N VAL A 130 -4.65 2.54 11.69
CA VAL A 130 -5.65 1.65 11.09
C VAL A 130 -5.71 0.36 11.91
N PRO A 131 -6.84 0.08 12.60
CA PRO A 131 -7.00 -1.12 13.40
C PRO A 131 -7.07 -2.43 12.59
#